data_AF-A0A2A5LUW0-F1
#
_entry.id   AF-A0A2A5LUW0-F1
#
_cell.length_a   1.000
_cell.length_b   1.000
_cell.length_c   1.000
_cell.angle_alpha   90.00
_cell.angle_beta   90.00
_cell.angle_gamma   90.00
#
_symmetry.space_group_name_H-M   'P 1'
#
loop_
_entity.id
_entity.type
_entity.pdbx_description
1 polymer ?
#
loop_
_entity_poly.entity_id
_entity_poly.type
_entity_poly.pdbx_seq_one_letter_code
_entity_poly.pdbx_strand_id
1 'polypeptide(L)'
;MRLGWFKGDQLVSIVNWVGTPLVIFYVYGMTIHPLFNGAGGWSNLHKVWMDWQTLNVGVLAFISSLIAFNISKHHANQQREREFIAAKSFLPEALSELVAYFKSSAIVLNEAWWKAKDDSSRKKGPLQSDTPQLPENYKEIFSRCISLAPPDVSVYLSYILMRLQVHNARITGLFEDFQPNSTMSVLPVNVISYIYSLGELQALANKIFDYARGIDDFRDEALNWEDFRNAYRSLNISIGQVDDLEPSTKLAVGRGSTHGWKT
;
A
#
# COMPACT_ATOMS: atom_id res chain seq x y z
N MET A 1 -16.79 -15.89 -18.03
CA MET A 1 -17.64 -15.53 -16.88
C MET A 1 -16.76 -15.52 -15.63
N ARG A 2 -16.24 -14.35 -15.25
CA ARG A 2 -15.28 -14.20 -14.13
C ARG A 2 -16.05 -14.07 -12.81
N LEU A 3 -16.18 -15.15 -12.05
CA LEU A 3 -16.54 -15.09 -10.63
C LEU A 3 -15.32 -14.55 -9.85
N GLY A 4 -15.06 -13.24 -9.97
CA GLY A 4 -13.92 -12.56 -9.36
C GLY A 4 -14.32 -11.48 -8.37
N TRP A 5 -15.51 -11.56 -7.78
CA TRP A 5 -16.14 -10.43 -7.07
C TRP A 5 -16.62 -10.71 -5.65
N PHE A 6 -16.29 -11.87 -5.07
CA PHE A 6 -16.44 -12.08 -3.63
C PHE A 6 -15.08 -12.33 -3.02
N LYS A 7 -14.60 -11.37 -2.21
CA LYS A 7 -13.42 -11.58 -1.36
C LYS A 7 -13.71 -12.82 -0.51
N GLY A 8 -12.80 -13.79 -0.47
CA GLY A 8 -12.99 -15.03 0.31
C GLY A 8 -13.41 -14.77 1.75
N ASP A 9 -12.99 -13.64 2.32
CA ASP A 9 -13.42 -13.17 3.64
C ASP A 9 -14.92 -12.87 3.77
N GLN A 10 -15.55 -12.31 2.73
CA GLN A 10 -16.99 -12.05 2.71
C GLN A 10 -17.78 -13.35 2.62
N LEU A 11 -17.31 -14.31 1.83
CA LEU A 11 -17.91 -15.65 1.76
C LEU A 11 -17.86 -16.35 3.12
N VAL A 12 -16.75 -16.26 3.86
CA VAL A 12 -16.63 -16.83 5.21
C VAL A 12 -17.63 -16.19 6.16
N SER A 13 -17.74 -14.86 6.15
CA SER A 13 -18.68 -14.15 7.01
C SER A 13 -20.12 -14.55 6.68
N ILE A 14 -20.48 -14.66 5.40
CA ILE A 14 -21.82 -15.07 4.95
C ILE A 14 -22.10 -16.52 5.34
N VAL A 15 -21.15 -17.42 5.10
CA VAL A 15 -21.29 -18.85 5.42
C VAL A 15 -21.42 -19.08 6.92
N ASN A 16 -20.63 -18.39 7.75
CA ASN A 16 -20.76 -18.47 9.20
C ASN A 16 -22.06 -17.79 9.68
N TRP A 17 -22.45 -16.65 9.09
CA TRP A 17 -23.65 -15.89 9.45
C TRP A 17 -24.95 -16.63 9.09
N VAL A 18 -24.99 -17.37 7.97
CA VAL A 18 -26.13 -18.22 7.58
C VAL A 18 -26.06 -19.58 8.27
N GLY A 19 -24.85 -20.17 8.34
CA GLY A 19 -24.64 -21.51 8.89
C GLY A 19 -24.91 -21.58 10.39
N THR A 20 -24.52 -20.57 11.17
CA THR A 20 -24.70 -20.59 12.63
C THR A 20 -26.19 -20.60 13.03
N PRO A 21 -27.07 -19.72 12.51
CA PRO A 21 -28.50 -19.80 12.75
C PRO A 21 -29.14 -21.12 12.31
N LEU A 22 -28.71 -21.70 11.18
CA LEU A 22 -29.21 -23.00 10.72
C LEU A 22 -28.86 -24.13 11.69
N VAL A 23 -27.62 -24.13 12.21
CA VAL A 23 -27.19 -25.08 13.24
C VAL A 23 -27.99 -24.87 14.53
N ILE A 24 -28.23 -23.63 14.94
CA ILE A 24 -29.06 -23.31 16.13
C ILE A 24 -30.49 -23.82 15.93
N PHE A 25 -31.10 -23.57 14.76
CA PHE A 25 -32.45 -24.03 14.43
C PHE A 25 -32.52 -25.56 14.41
N TYR A 26 -31.50 -26.22 13.85
CA TYR A 26 -31.39 -27.67 13.88
C TYR A 26 -31.28 -28.22 15.30
N VAL A 27 -30.42 -27.64 16.15
CA VAL A 27 -30.30 -28.06 17.56
C VAL A 27 -31.64 -27.89 18.28
N TYR A 28 -32.32 -26.76 18.06
CA TYR A 28 -33.66 -26.54 18.61
C TYR A 28 -34.66 -27.60 18.16
N GLY A 29 -34.73 -27.90 16.86
CA GLY A 29 -35.66 -28.88 16.30
C GLY A 29 -35.36 -30.33 16.71
N MET A 30 -34.09 -30.68 16.88
CA MET A 30 -33.66 -32.05 17.19
C MET A 30 -33.61 -32.36 18.69
N THR A 31 -33.43 -31.36 19.54
CA THR A 31 -33.27 -31.58 20.99
C THR A 31 -34.33 -30.85 21.79
N ILE A 32 -34.47 -29.54 21.62
CA ILE A 32 -35.31 -28.70 22.46
C ILE A 32 -36.80 -29.01 22.23
N HIS A 33 -37.27 -28.97 20.98
CA HIS A 33 -38.68 -29.17 20.66
C HIS A 33 -39.22 -30.58 21.00
N PRO A 34 -38.51 -31.70 20.71
CA PRO A 34 -38.95 -33.04 21.10
C PRO A 34 -38.98 -33.25 22.62
N LEU A 35 -38.06 -32.60 23.36
CA LEU A 35 -38.04 -32.67 24.83
C LEU A 35 -39.29 -32.03 25.46
N PHE A 36 -39.73 -30.87 24.95
CA PHE A 36 -40.93 -30.20 25.45
C PHE A 36 -42.23 -30.92 25.06
N ASN A 37 -42.34 -31.39 23.81
CA ASN A 37 -43.57 -32.05 23.34
C ASN A 37 -43.69 -33.51 23.80
N GLY A 38 -42.58 -34.15 24.16
CA GLY A 38 -42.54 -35.54 24.63
C GLY A 38 -42.55 -35.71 26.15
N ALA A 39 -42.86 -34.66 26.92
CA ALA A 39 -42.79 -34.65 28.40
C ALA A 39 -41.43 -35.11 28.96
N GLY A 40 -40.33 -34.83 28.25
CA GLY A 40 -38.97 -35.25 28.63
C GLY A 40 -38.65 -36.74 28.38
N GLY A 41 -39.52 -37.50 27.71
CA GLY A 41 -39.30 -38.91 27.44
C GLY A 41 -38.19 -39.17 26.41
N TRP A 42 -37.11 -39.83 26.84
CA TRP A 42 -35.98 -40.25 25.98
C TRP A 42 -36.40 -40.98 24.70
N SER A 43 -37.50 -41.75 24.75
CA SER A 43 -38.03 -42.49 23.61
C SER A 43 -38.45 -41.59 22.43
N ASN A 44 -39.02 -40.40 22.70
CA ASN A 44 -39.44 -39.49 21.64
C ASN A 44 -38.23 -38.78 21.00
N LEU A 45 -37.24 -38.39 21.80
CA LEU A 45 -36.00 -37.81 21.31
C LEU A 45 -35.26 -38.78 20.38
N HIS A 46 -35.07 -40.02 20.83
CA HIS A 46 -34.39 -41.06 20.06
C HIS A 46 -35.13 -41.35 18.75
N LYS A 47 -36.47 -41.37 18.76
CA LYS A 47 -37.27 -41.56 17.55
C LYS A 47 -37.02 -40.46 16.52
N VAL A 48 -37.06 -39.18 16.93
CA VAL A 48 -36.77 -38.05 16.02
C VAL A 48 -35.37 -38.16 15.43
N TRP A 49 -34.37 -38.56 16.23
CA TRP A 49 -33.00 -38.72 15.72
C TRP A 49 -32.86 -39.85 14.70
N MET A 50 -33.57 -40.96 14.90
CA MET A 50 -33.58 -42.09 13.96
C MET A 50 -34.32 -41.74 12.67
N ASP A 51 -35.49 -41.08 12.79
CA ASP A 51 -36.31 -40.70 11.63
C ASP A 51 -35.59 -39.68 10.73
N TRP A 52 -34.75 -38.82 11.33
CA TRP A 52 -34.00 -37.77 10.62
C TRP A 52 -32.49 -38.06 10.52
N GLN A 53 -32.08 -39.33 10.57
CA GLN A 53 -30.66 -39.73 10.58
C GLN A 53 -29.85 -39.12 9.42
N THR A 54 -30.39 -39.12 8.20
CA THR A 54 -29.71 -38.53 7.02
C THR A 54 -29.48 -37.02 7.18
N LEU A 55 -30.45 -36.30 7.78
CA LEU A 55 -30.30 -34.88 8.08
C LEU A 55 -29.22 -34.66 9.14
N ASN A 56 -29.18 -35.50 10.18
CA ASN A 56 -28.17 -35.41 11.24
C ASN A 56 -26.76 -35.60 10.67
N VAL A 57 -26.56 -36.60 9.81
CA VAL A 57 -25.28 -36.84 9.12
C VAL A 57 -24.91 -35.63 8.25
N GLY A 58 -25.86 -35.09 7.49
CA GLY A 58 -25.64 -33.90 6.66
C GLY A 58 -25.23 -32.66 7.46
N VAL A 59 -25.91 -32.39 8.58
CA VAL A 59 -25.59 -31.25 9.45
C VAL A 59 -24.24 -31.42 10.14
N LEU A 60 -23.89 -32.62 10.60
CA LEU A 60 -22.56 -32.89 11.16
C LEU A 60 -21.45 -32.69 10.12
N ALA A 61 -21.65 -33.18 8.90
CA ALA A 61 -20.71 -32.95 7.80
C ALA A 61 -20.56 -31.45 7.48
N PHE A 62 -21.66 -30.70 7.50
CA PHE A 62 -21.65 -29.25 7.31
C PHE A 62 -20.92 -28.52 8.45
N ILE A 63 -21.17 -28.87 9.71
CA ILE A 63 -20.44 -28.29 10.86
C ILE A 63 -18.94 -28.60 10.76
N SER A 64 -18.58 -29.82 10.39
CA SER A 64 -17.18 -30.21 10.18
C SER A 64 -16.52 -29.38 9.08
N SER A 65 -17.21 -29.09 7.98
CA SER A 65 -16.65 -28.28 6.89
C SER A 65 -16.50 -26.81 7.30
N LEU A 66 -17.45 -26.25 8.06
CA LEU A 66 -17.35 -24.91 8.65
C LEU A 66 -16.11 -24.78 9.54
N ILE A 67 -15.90 -25.75 10.44
CA ILE A 67 -14.75 -25.77 11.36
C ILE A 67 -13.45 -25.89 10.56
N ALA A 68 -13.34 -26.87 9.66
CA ALA A 68 -12.15 -27.10 8.85
C ALA A 68 -11.78 -25.87 8.01
N PHE A 69 -12.77 -25.20 7.43
CA PHE A 69 -12.56 -24.00 6.63
C PHE A 69 -12.14 -22.80 7.49
N ASN A 70 -12.75 -22.60 8.66
CA ASN A 70 -12.34 -21.54 9.59
C ASN A 70 -10.91 -21.74 10.12
N ILE A 71 -10.52 -22.99 10.41
CA ILE A 71 -9.14 -23.34 10.77
C ILE A 71 -8.17 -23.02 9.62
N SER A 72 -8.53 -23.43 8.40
CA SER A 72 -7.72 -23.17 7.20
C SER A 72 -7.51 -21.68 6.95
N LYS A 73 -8.57 -20.88 7.10
CA LYS A 73 -8.51 -19.41 7.01
C LYS A 73 -7.60 -18.81 8.09
N HIS A 74 -7.74 -19.28 9.33
CA HIS A 74 -6.93 -18.77 10.43
C HIS A 74 -5.44 -19.04 10.19
N HIS A 75 -5.08 -20.25 9.75
CA HIS A 75 -3.71 -20.57 9.37
C HIS A 75 -3.20 -19.75 8.18
N ALA A 76 -4.03 -19.55 7.15
CA ALA A 76 -3.65 -18.72 6.00
C ALA A 76 -3.37 -17.26 6.40
N ASN A 77 -4.17 -16.70 7.31
CA ASN A 77 -3.95 -15.36 7.85
C ASN A 77 -2.67 -15.27 8.67
N GLN A 78 -2.43 -16.23 9.58
CA GLN A 78 -1.19 -16.27 10.35
C GLN A 78 0.05 -16.43 9.45
N GLN A 79 -0.06 -17.26 8.41
CA GLN A 79 1.04 -17.45 7.46
C GLN A 79 1.35 -16.16 6.71
N ARG A 80 0.30 -15.47 6.19
CA ARG A 80 0.45 -14.17 5.54
C ARG A 80 1.11 -13.14 6.46
N GLU A 81 0.72 -13.10 7.73
CA GLU A 81 1.29 -12.19 8.73
C GLU A 81 2.78 -12.47 8.97
N ARG A 82 3.18 -13.73 9.13
CA ARG A 82 4.59 -14.12 9.27
C ARG A 82 5.40 -13.75 8.03
N GLU A 83 4.86 -14.03 6.85
CA GLU A 83 5.49 -13.66 5.57
C GLU A 83 5.59 -12.15 5.41
N PHE A 84 4.57 -11.40 5.86
CA PHE A 84 4.60 -9.95 5.85
C PHE A 84 5.69 -9.40 6.77
N ILE A 85 5.80 -9.91 8.00
CA ILE A 85 6.86 -9.53 8.95
C ILE A 85 8.25 -9.78 8.32
N ALA A 86 8.43 -10.95 7.70
CA ALA A 86 9.68 -11.29 7.02
C ALA A 86 9.95 -10.40 5.79
N ALA A 87 8.92 -10.03 5.01
CA ALA A 87 9.10 -9.10 3.88
C ALA A 87 9.42 -7.68 4.37
N LYS A 88 8.71 -7.24 5.41
CA LYS A 88 8.84 -5.92 6.03
C LYS A 88 10.24 -5.70 6.60
N SER A 89 10.94 -6.73 7.08
CA SER A 89 12.32 -6.57 7.59
C SER A 89 13.33 -6.10 6.53
N PHE A 90 13.05 -6.30 5.24
CA PHE A 90 13.87 -5.80 4.13
C PHE A 90 13.46 -4.41 3.66
N LEU A 91 12.30 -3.91 4.07
CA LEU A 91 11.78 -2.62 3.64
C LEU A 91 12.67 -1.43 4.05
N PRO A 92 13.28 -1.38 5.27
CA PRO A 92 14.18 -0.28 5.63
C PRO A 92 15.41 -0.18 4.70
N GLU A 93 15.95 -1.31 4.25
CA GLU A 93 17.08 -1.35 3.32
C GLU A 93 16.66 -0.80 1.96
N ALA A 94 15.56 -1.30 1.39
CA ALA A 94 15.00 -0.79 0.13
C ALA A 94 14.69 0.72 0.18
N LEU A 95 14.11 1.20 1.28
CA LEU A 95 13.87 2.62 1.48
C LEU A 95 15.17 3.42 1.52
N SER A 96 16.23 2.88 2.12
CA SER A 96 17.54 3.54 2.20
C SER A 96 18.20 3.65 0.82
N GLU A 97 18.11 2.61 -0.01
CA GLU A 97 18.55 2.65 -1.41
C GLU A 97 17.76 3.69 -2.21
N LEU A 98 16.44 3.76 -2.03
CA LEU A 98 15.62 4.79 -2.67
C LEU A 98 16.00 6.19 -2.22
N VAL A 99 16.29 6.41 -0.94
CA VAL A 99 16.77 7.71 -0.44
C VAL A 99 18.13 8.07 -1.03
N ALA A 100 19.02 7.11 -1.25
CA ALA A 100 20.28 7.36 -1.96
C ALA A 100 20.02 7.81 -3.40
N TYR A 101 19.11 7.13 -4.11
CA TYR A 101 18.66 7.56 -5.43
C TYR A 101 18.03 8.97 -5.41
N PHE A 102 17.20 9.29 -4.41
CA PHE A 102 16.58 10.62 -4.27
C PHE A 102 17.61 11.72 -4.09
N LYS A 103 18.67 11.48 -3.32
CA LYS A 103 19.78 12.43 -3.17
C LYS A 103 20.51 12.68 -4.49
N SER A 104 20.76 11.63 -5.27
CA SER A 104 21.34 11.78 -6.62
C SER A 104 20.41 12.56 -7.54
N SER A 105 19.11 12.28 -7.54
CA SER A 105 18.11 13.05 -8.29
C SER A 105 18.03 14.51 -7.86
N ALA A 106 18.22 14.81 -6.57
CA ALA A 106 18.23 16.19 -6.07
C ALA A 106 19.40 17.00 -6.64
N ILE A 107 20.58 16.39 -6.77
CA ILE A 107 21.76 17.02 -7.39
C ILE A 107 21.46 17.41 -8.84
N VAL A 108 20.89 16.48 -9.61
CA VAL A 108 20.50 16.69 -11.01
C VAL A 108 19.45 17.79 -11.14
N LEU A 109 18.40 17.75 -10.32
CA LEU A 109 17.33 18.75 -10.38
C LEU A 109 17.81 20.15 -9.98
N ASN A 110 18.72 20.26 -9.02
CA ASN A 110 19.36 21.53 -8.68
C ASN A 110 20.19 22.07 -9.85
N GLU A 111 20.97 21.22 -10.52
CA GLU A 111 21.72 21.64 -11.71
C GLU A 111 20.78 22.10 -12.83
N ALA A 112 19.74 21.32 -13.11
CA ALA A 112 18.74 21.61 -14.12
C ALA A 112 17.99 22.93 -13.83
N TRP A 113 17.70 23.22 -12.56
CA TRP A 113 17.06 24.47 -12.15
C TRP A 113 17.92 25.68 -12.50
N TRP A 114 19.20 25.67 -12.13
CA TRP A 114 20.11 26.78 -12.41
C TRP A 114 20.30 27.01 -13.90
N LYS A 115 20.42 25.93 -14.69
CA LYS A 115 20.50 26.00 -16.16
C LYS A 115 19.20 26.52 -16.79
N ALA A 116 18.05 26.09 -16.30
CA ALA A 116 16.76 26.54 -16.83
C ALA A 116 16.47 28.01 -16.48
N LYS A 117 16.93 28.49 -15.31
CA LYS A 117 16.73 29.86 -14.81
C LYS A 117 17.63 30.88 -15.49
N ASP A 118 18.87 30.53 -15.79
CA ASP A 118 19.81 31.45 -16.44
C ASP A 118 19.47 31.59 -17.95
N ASP A 119 18.76 32.67 -18.29
CA ASP A 119 18.28 33.00 -19.64
C ASP A 119 19.43 33.23 -20.65
N SER A 120 20.63 33.57 -20.15
CA SER A 120 21.85 33.65 -20.97
C SER A 120 22.42 32.27 -21.34
N SER A 121 21.93 31.22 -20.65
CA SER A 121 22.37 29.84 -20.72
C SER A 121 21.33 28.88 -21.31
N ARG A 122 20.52 29.34 -22.27
CA ARG A 122 19.97 28.44 -23.34
C ARG A 122 21.06 27.68 -24.12
N LYS A 123 22.31 27.69 -23.65
CA LYS A 123 23.35 26.71 -23.91
C LYS A 123 22.78 25.31 -23.63
N LYS A 124 22.35 24.69 -24.72
CA LYS A 124 22.04 23.27 -24.92
C LYS A 124 23.25 22.38 -24.60
N GLY A 125 23.72 22.45 -23.36
CA GLY A 125 24.83 21.66 -22.86
C GLY A 125 24.30 20.54 -21.97
N PRO A 126 24.81 19.31 -22.11
CA PRO A 126 24.38 18.19 -21.28
C PRO A 126 24.56 18.52 -19.80
N LEU A 127 23.71 17.91 -18.97
CA LEU A 127 23.91 17.90 -17.52
C LEU A 127 25.28 17.33 -17.19
N GLN A 128 25.96 17.92 -16.22
CA GLN A 128 27.29 17.52 -15.76
C GLN A 128 27.20 16.44 -14.68
N SER A 129 26.09 16.43 -13.95
CA SER A 129 25.75 15.37 -13.00
C SER A 129 25.47 14.05 -13.70
N ASP A 130 25.84 12.94 -13.04
CA ASP A 130 25.56 11.61 -13.52
C ASP A 130 24.06 11.30 -13.46
N THR A 131 23.58 10.48 -14.40
CA THR A 131 22.20 10.00 -14.40
C THR A 131 21.95 9.09 -13.19
N PRO A 132 20.99 9.42 -12.29
CA PRO A 132 20.68 8.62 -11.12
C PRO A 132 20.22 7.22 -11.53
N GLN A 133 20.87 6.21 -10.98
CA GLN A 133 20.52 4.81 -11.23
C GLN A 133 19.52 4.34 -10.20
N LEU A 134 18.36 3.86 -10.67
CA LEU A 134 17.41 3.18 -9.79
C LEU A 134 18.05 1.91 -9.23
N PRO A 135 17.82 1.59 -7.94
CA PRO A 135 18.25 0.31 -7.39
C PRO A 135 17.53 -0.86 -8.10
N GLU A 136 18.10 -2.05 -8.07
CA GLU A 136 17.53 -3.22 -8.76
C GLU A 136 16.47 -3.94 -7.90
N ASN A 137 16.75 -4.09 -6.59
CA ASN A 137 16.00 -4.99 -5.71
C ASN A 137 14.73 -4.38 -5.09
N TYR A 138 14.56 -3.05 -5.14
CA TYR A 138 13.43 -2.38 -4.49
C TYR A 138 12.07 -2.89 -5.00
N LYS A 139 11.95 -3.26 -6.28
CA LYS A 139 10.67 -3.71 -6.88
C LYS A 139 10.18 -5.00 -6.25
N GLU A 140 11.10 -5.95 -6.03
CA GLU A 140 10.75 -7.24 -5.42
C GLU A 140 10.32 -7.04 -3.97
N ILE A 141 11.08 -6.27 -3.20
CA ILE A 141 10.80 -5.99 -1.78
C ILE A 141 9.46 -5.28 -1.64
N PHE A 142 9.22 -4.22 -2.42
CA PHE A 142 7.95 -3.49 -2.40
C PHE A 142 6.78 -4.38 -2.84
N SER A 143 6.92 -5.14 -3.93
CA SER A 143 5.86 -6.05 -4.42
C SER A 143 5.47 -7.10 -3.37
N ARG A 144 6.46 -7.70 -2.72
CA ARG A 144 6.24 -8.67 -1.65
C ARG A 144 5.56 -8.02 -0.44
N CYS A 145 5.99 -6.83 -0.03
CA CYS A 145 5.31 -6.10 1.05
C CYS A 145 3.87 -5.75 0.67
N ILE A 146 3.63 -5.21 -0.52
CA ILE A 146 2.30 -4.79 -1.01
C ILE A 146 1.31 -5.95 -1.03
N SER A 147 1.75 -7.13 -1.49
CA SER A 147 0.89 -8.32 -1.61
C SER A 147 0.51 -8.95 -0.26
N LEU A 148 1.31 -8.74 0.78
CA LEU A 148 1.12 -9.35 2.10
C LEU A 148 0.60 -8.35 3.16
N ALA A 149 0.78 -7.04 2.91
CA ALA A 149 0.44 -5.98 3.85
C ALA A 149 -1.08 -5.83 4.10
N PRO A 150 -1.47 -5.26 5.25
CA PRO A 150 -2.81 -4.72 5.44
C PRO A 150 -3.17 -3.71 4.34
N PRO A 151 -4.47 -3.53 4.02
CA PRO A 151 -4.92 -2.69 2.91
C PRO A 151 -4.29 -1.29 2.89
N ASP A 152 -4.28 -0.60 4.03
CA ASP A 152 -3.83 0.79 4.12
C ASP A 152 -2.32 0.93 3.80
N VAL A 153 -1.52 0.00 4.31
CA VAL A 153 -0.07 -0.07 4.05
C VAL A 153 0.20 -0.49 2.60
N SER A 154 -0.58 -1.44 2.08
CA SER A 154 -0.49 -1.90 0.68
C SER A 154 -0.73 -0.76 -0.30
N VAL A 155 -1.77 0.04 -0.06
CA VAL A 155 -2.14 1.21 -0.87
C VAL A 155 -1.05 2.29 -0.77
N TYR A 156 -0.53 2.56 0.42
CA TYR A 156 0.55 3.53 0.64
C TYR A 156 1.86 3.13 -0.09
N LEU A 157 2.30 1.89 0.05
CA LEU A 157 3.51 1.39 -0.62
C LEU A 157 3.35 1.36 -2.15
N SER A 158 2.16 1.00 -2.63
CA SER A 158 1.84 1.04 -4.07
C SER A 158 1.92 2.46 -4.62
N TYR A 159 1.47 3.45 -3.84
CA TYR A 159 1.56 4.85 -4.22
C TYR A 159 3.00 5.34 -4.31
N ILE A 160 3.85 5.01 -3.35
CA ILE A 160 5.30 5.31 -3.42
C ILE A 160 5.89 4.74 -4.71
N LEU A 161 5.60 3.46 -5.00
CA LEU A 161 6.13 2.78 -6.17
C LEU A 161 5.68 3.45 -7.48
N MET A 162 4.39 3.80 -7.59
CA MET A 162 3.84 4.52 -8.74
C MET A 162 4.52 5.88 -8.92
N ARG A 163 4.63 6.67 -7.84
CA ARG A 163 5.24 8.01 -7.88
C ARG A 163 6.72 7.95 -8.23
N LEU A 164 7.44 6.92 -7.75
CA LEU A 164 8.83 6.68 -8.06
C LEU A 164 9.03 6.41 -9.55
N GLN A 165 8.19 5.57 -10.15
CA GLN A 165 8.26 5.29 -11.59
C GLN A 165 8.04 6.54 -12.44
N VAL A 166 7.04 7.35 -12.07
CA VAL A 166 6.76 8.64 -12.74
C VAL A 166 7.95 9.60 -12.59
N HIS A 167 8.52 9.69 -11.39
CA HIS A 167 9.70 10.53 -11.15
C HIS A 167 10.90 10.07 -11.98
N ASN A 168 11.19 8.77 -12.01
CA ASN A 168 12.31 8.25 -12.78
C ASN A 168 12.17 8.49 -14.28
N ALA A 169 10.96 8.29 -14.83
CA ALA A 169 10.69 8.62 -16.24
C ALA A 169 10.93 10.11 -16.54
N ARG A 170 10.51 11.00 -15.63
CA ARG A 170 10.73 12.45 -15.76
C ARG A 170 12.21 12.84 -15.67
N ILE A 171 12.97 12.26 -14.75
CA ILE A 171 14.42 12.50 -14.65
C ILE A 171 15.13 12.00 -15.90
N THR A 172 14.78 10.81 -16.39
CA THR A 172 15.36 10.26 -17.63
C THR A 172 15.06 11.17 -18.82
N GLY A 173 13.80 11.59 -18.99
CA GLY A 173 13.42 12.55 -20.04
C GLY A 173 14.11 13.91 -19.90
N LEU A 174 14.34 14.38 -18.67
CA LEU A 174 15.09 15.61 -18.42
C LEU A 174 16.53 15.53 -18.95
N PHE A 175 17.21 14.39 -18.76
CA PHE A 175 18.55 14.17 -19.32
C PHE A 175 18.56 14.19 -20.85
N GLU A 176 17.52 13.62 -21.48
CA GLU A 176 17.33 13.66 -22.93
C GLU A 176 17.10 15.10 -23.42
N ASP A 177 16.28 15.86 -22.70
CA ASP A 177 15.93 17.25 -23.05
C ASP A 177 17.14 18.20 -22.99
N PHE A 178 18.12 17.93 -22.12
CA PHE A 178 19.37 18.71 -22.03
C PHE A 178 20.46 18.28 -23.02
N GLN A 179 20.23 17.26 -23.86
CA GLN A 179 21.22 16.87 -24.87
C GLN A 179 21.36 17.94 -25.97
N PRO A 180 22.55 18.10 -26.58
CA PRO A 180 22.77 19.11 -27.63
C PRO A 180 21.84 18.99 -28.84
N ASN A 181 21.40 17.77 -29.16
CA ASN A 181 20.51 17.44 -30.26
C ASN A 181 19.01 17.57 -29.89
N SER A 182 18.67 17.90 -28.64
CA SER A 182 17.29 18.10 -28.22
C SER A 182 16.65 19.32 -28.89
N THR A 183 15.40 19.15 -29.30
CA THR A 183 14.53 20.23 -29.80
C THR A 183 13.67 20.83 -28.69
N MET A 184 13.62 20.20 -27.52
CA MET A 184 12.82 20.64 -26.38
C MET A 184 13.59 21.68 -25.55
N SER A 185 12.85 22.65 -25.01
CA SER A 185 13.38 23.63 -24.05
C SER A 185 12.86 23.31 -22.66
N VAL A 186 13.77 23.12 -21.71
CA VAL A 186 13.39 22.88 -20.31
C VAL A 186 12.99 24.19 -19.66
N LEU A 187 11.74 24.27 -19.20
CA LEU A 187 11.22 25.44 -18.48
C LEU A 187 11.45 25.30 -16.96
N PRO A 188 11.81 26.39 -16.25
CA PRO A 188 11.99 26.38 -14.79
C PRO A 188 10.81 25.77 -14.02
N VAL A 189 9.57 26.06 -14.46
CA VAL A 189 8.34 25.53 -13.83
C VAL A 189 8.25 24.00 -13.89
N ASN A 190 8.78 23.36 -14.93
CA ASN A 190 8.81 21.91 -15.03
C ASN A 190 9.77 21.32 -14.00
N VAL A 191 10.94 21.95 -13.82
CA VAL A 191 11.93 21.54 -12.84
C VAL A 191 11.39 21.69 -11.41
N ILE A 192 10.67 22.77 -11.10
CA ILE A 192 9.98 22.94 -9.80
C ILE A 192 8.99 21.81 -9.55
N SER A 193 8.19 21.42 -10.54
CA SER A 193 7.25 20.30 -10.43
C SER A 193 7.97 18.96 -10.15
N TYR A 194 9.17 18.77 -10.70
CA TYR A 194 9.97 17.58 -10.46
C TYR A 194 10.61 17.59 -9.06
N ILE A 195 11.09 18.75 -8.60
CA ILE A 195 11.57 18.97 -7.23
C ILE A 195 10.45 18.71 -6.22
N TYR A 196 9.24 19.23 -6.47
CA TYR A 196 8.07 18.94 -5.66
C TYR A 196 7.79 17.44 -5.59
N SER A 197 7.77 16.75 -6.74
CA SER A 197 7.54 15.30 -6.82
C SER A 197 8.59 14.49 -6.06
N LEU A 198 9.86 14.93 -6.10
CA LEU A 198 10.95 14.32 -5.35
C LEU A 198 10.82 14.55 -3.85
N GLY A 199 10.46 15.78 -3.44
CA GLY A 199 10.19 16.11 -2.04
C GLY A 199 9.05 15.28 -1.46
N GLU A 200 7.99 15.06 -2.25
CA GLU A 200 6.90 14.16 -1.87
C GLU A 200 7.40 12.73 -1.64
N LEU A 201 8.14 12.15 -2.59
CA LEU A 201 8.70 10.81 -2.45
C LEU A 201 9.58 10.65 -1.21
N GLN A 202 10.45 11.62 -0.95
CA GLN A 202 11.31 11.62 0.23
C GLN A 202 10.49 11.75 1.52
N ALA A 203 9.45 12.60 1.54
CA ALA A 203 8.55 12.73 2.68
C ALA A 203 7.79 11.42 2.95
N LEU A 204 7.31 10.75 1.89
CA LEU A 204 6.65 9.45 2.01
C LEU A 204 7.57 8.37 2.57
N ALA A 205 8.80 8.31 2.06
CA ALA A 205 9.81 7.38 2.55
C ALA A 205 10.14 7.64 4.02
N ASN A 206 10.37 8.90 4.40
CA ASN A 206 10.63 9.30 5.79
C ASN A 206 9.50 8.86 6.73
N LYS A 207 8.24 9.03 6.33
CA LYS A 207 7.08 8.72 7.17
C LYS A 207 6.87 7.23 7.41
N ILE A 208 7.28 6.37 6.48
CA ILE A 208 7.13 4.91 6.63
C ILE A 208 8.36 4.23 7.23
N PHE A 209 9.50 4.92 7.38
CA PHE A 209 10.73 4.32 7.92
C PHE A 209 10.56 3.74 9.32
N ASP A 210 9.92 4.48 10.23
CA ASP A 210 9.76 4.05 11.62
C ASP A 210 8.78 2.88 11.71
N TYR A 211 7.73 2.89 10.88
CA TYR A 211 6.88 1.72 10.69
C TYR A 211 7.66 0.52 10.19
N ALA A 212 8.45 0.68 9.12
CA ALA A 212 9.24 -0.39 8.52
C ALA A 212 10.24 -1.01 9.52
N ARG A 213 10.81 -0.19 10.40
CA ARG A 213 11.75 -0.61 11.47
C ARG A 213 11.05 -1.25 12.69
N GLY A 214 9.73 -1.20 12.76
CA GLY A 214 8.97 -1.69 13.92
C GLY A 214 9.09 -0.80 15.15
N ILE A 215 9.35 0.49 14.96
CA ILE A 215 9.42 1.49 16.04
C ILE A 215 8.02 2.01 16.36
N ASP A 216 7.26 2.37 15.33
CA ASP A 216 5.92 2.94 15.44
C ASP A 216 4.90 2.17 14.59
N ASP A 217 3.62 2.31 14.93
CA ASP A 217 2.51 1.84 14.09
C ASP A 217 2.38 2.67 12.81
N PHE A 218 1.74 2.08 11.79
CA PHE A 218 1.50 2.79 10.53
C PHE A 218 0.53 3.95 10.75
N ARG A 219 1.00 5.18 10.49
CA ARG A 219 0.19 6.38 10.57
C ARG A 219 -0.30 6.77 9.18
N ASP A 220 -1.56 6.44 8.90
CA ASP A 220 -2.22 6.93 7.70
C ASP A 220 -2.63 8.38 7.88
N GLU A 221 -1.68 9.30 7.80
CA GLU A 221 -1.88 10.74 7.85
C GLU A 221 -1.39 11.36 6.53
N ALA A 222 -2.13 12.33 5.99
CA ALA A 222 -1.67 13.05 4.82
C ALA A 222 -0.36 13.79 5.11
N LEU A 223 0.47 14.02 4.09
CA LEU A 223 1.68 14.83 4.25
C LEU A 223 1.30 16.29 4.47
N ASN A 224 1.96 16.91 5.45
CA ASN A 224 1.84 18.33 5.74
C ASN A 224 3.08 19.10 5.27
N TRP A 225 3.06 20.43 5.37
CA TRP A 225 4.18 21.28 4.96
C TRP A 225 5.50 20.95 5.67
N GLU A 226 5.49 20.61 6.96
CA GLU A 226 6.72 20.28 7.68
C GLU A 226 7.33 18.96 7.18
N ASP A 227 6.52 18.00 6.73
CA ASP A 227 7.02 16.78 6.10
C ASP A 227 7.81 17.10 4.83
N PHE A 228 7.28 17.97 3.97
CA PHE A 228 7.97 18.45 2.76
C PHE A 228 9.22 19.26 3.10
N ARG A 229 9.14 20.15 4.08
CA ARG A 229 10.28 20.98 4.51
C ARG A 229 11.44 20.10 5.01
N ASN A 230 11.14 19.07 5.79
CA ASN A 230 12.12 18.10 6.26
C ASN A 230 12.69 17.28 5.09
N ALA A 231 11.84 16.87 4.14
CA ALA A 231 12.26 16.20 2.93
C ALA A 231 13.25 17.04 2.11
N TYR A 232 12.93 18.30 1.80
CA TYR A 232 13.84 19.20 1.06
C TYR A 232 15.18 19.37 1.78
N ARG A 233 15.17 19.55 3.11
CA ARG A 233 16.39 19.62 3.91
C ARG A 233 17.22 18.35 3.81
N SER A 234 16.59 17.17 3.90
CA SER A 234 17.29 15.88 3.80
C SER A 234 17.90 15.63 2.42
N LEU A 235 17.35 16.29 1.39
CA LEU A 235 17.85 16.28 0.01
C LEU A 235 18.84 17.41 -0.28
N ASN A 236 19.17 18.24 0.71
CA ASN A 236 20.00 19.44 0.55
C ASN A 236 19.46 20.42 -0.51
N ILE A 237 18.14 20.52 -0.63
CA ILE A 237 17.45 21.48 -1.50
C ILE A 237 17.11 22.72 -0.66
N SER A 238 17.71 23.85 -1.00
CA SER A 238 17.44 25.11 -0.32
C SER A 238 16.15 25.73 -0.86
N ILE A 239 15.12 25.73 -0.02
CA ILE A 239 13.78 26.25 -0.34
C ILE A 239 13.84 27.73 -0.78
N GLY A 240 14.78 28.51 -0.22
CA GLY A 240 14.96 29.92 -0.59
C GLY A 240 15.76 30.16 -1.87
N GLN A 241 16.38 29.13 -2.47
CA GLN A 241 17.15 29.23 -3.72
C GLN A 241 16.35 28.79 -4.95
N VAL A 242 15.30 27.99 -4.75
CA VAL A 242 14.36 27.59 -5.79
C VAL A 242 13.12 28.46 -5.65
N ASP A 243 13.02 29.46 -6.53
CA ASP A 243 11.90 30.38 -6.56
C ASP A 243 10.58 29.61 -6.66
N ASP A 244 9.55 30.11 -5.98
CA ASP A 244 8.20 29.55 -5.95
C ASP A 244 8.04 28.10 -5.40
N LEU A 245 9.11 27.44 -4.93
CA LEU A 245 9.00 26.07 -4.40
C LEU A 245 8.11 26.00 -3.14
N GLU A 246 8.36 26.85 -2.15
CA GLU A 246 7.55 26.92 -0.93
C GLU A 246 6.08 27.26 -1.19
N PRO A 247 5.74 28.38 -1.85
CA PRO A 247 4.34 28.74 -2.08
C PRO A 247 3.62 27.69 -2.94
N SER A 248 4.28 27.11 -3.95
CA SER A 248 3.69 26.04 -4.76
C SER A 248 3.40 24.79 -3.94
N THR A 249 4.33 24.40 -3.07
CA THR A 249 4.17 23.22 -2.19
C THR A 249 3.07 23.45 -1.15
N LYS A 250 3.06 24.60 -0.48
CA LYS A 250 2.01 24.95 0.50
C LYS A 250 0.63 24.97 -0.14
N LEU A 251 0.52 25.50 -1.36
CA LEU A 251 -0.72 25.51 -2.13
C LEU A 251 -1.16 24.10 -2.54
N ALA A 252 -0.22 23.23 -2.94
CA ALA A 252 -0.52 21.83 -3.25
C ALA A 252 -0.98 21.03 -2.01
N VAL A 253 -0.37 21.27 -0.84
CA VAL A 253 -0.79 20.68 0.44
C VAL A 253 -2.16 21.21 0.86
N GLY A 254 -2.38 22.53 0.79
CA GLY A 254 -3.61 23.19 1.24
C GLY A 254 -4.85 22.91 0.37
N ARG A 255 -4.67 22.55 -0.90
CA ARG A 255 -5.78 22.24 -1.81
C ARG A 255 -6.52 20.94 -1.49
N GLY A 256 -6.08 20.17 -0.50
CA GLY A 256 -6.68 18.86 -0.26
C GLY A 256 -6.52 17.92 -1.46
N SER A 257 -5.65 18.25 -2.43
CA SER A 257 -5.11 17.32 -3.43
C SER A 257 -4.17 16.33 -2.76
N THR A 258 -4.61 15.82 -1.61
CA THR A 258 -3.91 14.92 -0.72
C THR A 258 -3.80 13.62 -1.46
N HIS A 259 -2.66 13.46 -2.13
CA HIS A 259 -1.89 12.24 -1.97
C HIS A 259 -2.72 10.98 -2.26
N GLY A 260 -2.93 10.69 -3.54
CA GLY A 260 -3.90 9.73 -4.09
C GLY A 260 -3.83 8.26 -3.62
N TRP A 261 -3.14 7.96 -2.52
CA TRP A 261 -3.37 6.74 -1.72
C TRP A 261 -4.56 6.89 -0.76
N LYS A 262 -4.95 8.13 -0.39
CA LYS A 262 -6.18 8.43 0.35
C LYS A 262 -7.30 8.83 -0.61
N THR A 263 -7.83 7.85 -1.33
CA THR A 263 -9.11 7.99 -2.05
C THR A 263 -10.18 7.15 -1.40
#